data_AF-A0A3E4JUU2-F1
#
_entry.id   AF-A0A3E4JUU2-F1
#
_cell.length_a   1.000
_cell.length_b   1.000
_cell.length_c   1.000
_cell.angle_alpha   90.00
_cell.angle_beta   90.00
_cell.angle_gamma   90.00
#
_symmetry.space_group_name_H-M   'P 1'
#
loop_
_entity.id
_entity.type
_entity.pdbx_description
1 polymer ?
#
loop_
_entity_poly.entity_id
_entity_poly.type
_entity_poly.pdbx_seq_one_letter_code
_entity_poly.pdbx_strand_id
1 'polypeptide(L)'
;MKYISPGGWFSLEYPMGWHEFEDTEESFLFYNPDRWTGNFRISAYKDEAADYGPQCIAYELKENTSSALVKVGKWDCAYSAETFQEEGTWYTTHIWVTGEGDLSFECSFTVSKGGDKHPAEEIIRSLQIRKEGVSHPREIIPIRVLEIGEVNTAFEWASTTIKKQLTKDFTASESDIDSIQQVMDSGRFQTQQRMAWENFGIAFGAILVNEMEGMEWVTVIEGQKEYPALQFMCSDMVLDPAALVWGKAKKGLPCDLKSEFRKIKREAEAVLDDLNK
;
A
#
# COMPACT_ATOMS: atom_id res chain seq x y z
N MET A 1 0.03 -12.45 -1.73
CA MET A 1 0.20 -11.03 -2.07
C MET A 1 1.52 -10.54 -1.51
N LYS A 2 2.15 -9.53 -2.11
CA LYS A 2 3.45 -9.01 -1.65
C LYS A 2 3.27 -7.66 -0.96
N TYR A 3 4.00 -7.44 0.13
CA TYR A 3 4.14 -6.15 0.78
C TYR A 3 5.60 -5.70 0.76
N ILE A 4 5.82 -4.40 0.61
CA ILE A 4 7.14 -3.77 0.71
C ILE A 4 6.97 -2.55 1.60
N SER A 5 7.74 -2.49 2.68
CA SER A 5 7.64 -1.41 3.66
C SER A 5 8.03 -0.05 3.04
N PRO A 6 7.57 1.08 3.61
CA PRO A 6 8.07 2.39 3.24
C PRO A 6 9.59 2.45 3.29
N GLY A 7 10.21 3.08 2.28
CA GLY A 7 11.67 3.14 2.15
C GLY A 7 12.33 1.80 1.78
N GLY A 8 11.54 0.75 1.56
CA GLY A 8 12.00 -0.56 1.15
C GLY A 8 12.98 -1.21 2.12
N TRP A 9 12.73 -1.15 3.44
CA TRP A 9 13.55 -1.83 4.45
C TRP A 9 13.33 -3.34 4.47
N PHE A 10 12.08 -3.76 4.28
CA PHE A 10 11.73 -5.18 4.19
C PHE A 10 10.63 -5.44 3.18
N SER A 11 10.49 -6.70 2.82
CA SER A 11 9.32 -7.21 2.09
C SER A 11 8.86 -8.52 2.68
N LEU A 12 7.57 -8.81 2.55
CA LEU A 12 6.96 -10.07 2.95
C LEU A 12 5.87 -10.48 1.96
N GLU A 13 5.45 -11.73 2.04
CA GLU A 13 4.26 -12.23 1.40
C GLU A 13 3.18 -12.52 2.45
N TYR A 14 1.94 -12.22 2.11
CA TYR A 14 0.78 -12.44 2.96
C TYR A 14 -0.36 -13.12 2.17
N PRO A 15 -1.31 -13.80 2.86
CA PRO A 15 -2.33 -14.61 2.19
C PRO A 15 -3.21 -13.80 1.22
N MET A 16 -3.73 -14.47 0.19
CA MET A 16 -4.70 -13.87 -0.72
C MET A 16 -5.98 -13.48 0.03
N GLY A 17 -6.57 -12.33 -0.32
CA GLY A 17 -7.76 -11.79 0.33
C GLY A 17 -7.50 -11.11 1.68
N TRP A 18 -6.26 -11.07 2.14
CA TRP A 18 -5.87 -10.16 3.23
C TRP A 18 -5.56 -8.79 2.67
N HIS A 19 -5.75 -7.75 3.48
CA HIS A 19 -5.45 -6.37 3.13
C HIS A 19 -4.71 -5.69 4.29
N GLU A 20 -3.98 -4.63 3.98
CA GLU A 20 -3.38 -3.75 4.99
C GLU A 20 -4.46 -2.81 5.54
N PHE A 21 -4.41 -2.51 6.83
CA PHE A 21 -5.30 -1.58 7.52
C PHE A 21 -4.51 -0.64 8.43
N GLU A 22 -5.12 0.50 8.76
CA GLU A 22 -4.57 1.45 9.73
C GLU A 22 -4.39 0.77 11.11
N ASP A 23 -3.25 1.03 11.74
CA ASP A 23 -2.90 0.58 13.10
C ASP A 23 -2.23 1.74 13.86
N THR A 24 -0.98 1.60 14.29
CA THR A 24 -0.17 2.71 14.83
C THR A 24 0.83 3.20 13.79
N GLU A 25 1.46 4.37 14.01
CA GLU A 25 2.42 4.95 13.04
C GLU A 25 3.61 4.02 12.72
N GLU A 26 3.94 3.09 13.62
CA GLU A 26 5.10 2.20 13.51
C GLU A 26 4.73 0.74 13.19
N SER A 27 3.45 0.43 12.97
CA SER A 27 2.93 -0.94 12.82
C SER A 27 2.09 -1.09 11.56
N PHE A 28 2.29 -2.20 10.87
CA PHE A 28 1.52 -2.57 9.69
C PHE A 28 0.58 -3.74 10.02
N LEU A 29 -0.73 -3.51 9.95
CA LEU A 29 -1.77 -4.49 10.27
C LEU A 29 -2.33 -5.14 9.01
N PHE A 30 -2.41 -6.47 9.00
CA PHE A 30 -2.99 -7.26 7.93
C PHE A 30 -4.04 -8.23 8.46
N TYR A 31 -5.21 -8.28 7.82
CA TYR A 31 -6.22 -9.32 8.06
C TYR A 31 -7.12 -9.49 6.83
N ASN A 32 -7.90 -10.57 6.81
CA ASN A 32 -8.96 -10.76 5.82
C ASN A 32 -10.29 -10.15 6.34
N PRO A 33 -10.83 -9.11 5.68
CA PRO A 33 -12.06 -8.45 6.13
C PRO A 33 -13.32 -9.28 5.93
N ASP A 34 -13.34 -10.18 4.94
CA ASP A 34 -14.52 -11.00 4.62
C ASP A 34 -14.62 -12.24 5.52
N ARG A 35 -13.47 -12.83 5.84
CA ARG A 35 -13.35 -14.00 6.70
C ARG A 35 -12.16 -13.85 7.62
N TRP A 36 -12.44 -13.27 8.79
CA TRP A 36 -11.42 -13.08 9.81
C TRP A 36 -10.76 -14.41 10.22
N THR A 37 -9.44 -14.46 10.10
CA THR A 37 -8.60 -15.61 10.48
C THR A 37 -7.46 -15.20 11.41
N GLY A 38 -7.48 -13.94 11.87
CA GLY A 38 -6.50 -13.35 12.75
C GLY A 38 -5.99 -12.00 12.22
N ASN A 39 -5.34 -11.25 13.12
CA ASN A 39 -4.74 -9.95 12.85
C ASN A 39 -3.23 -10.08 12.94
N PHE A 40 -2.53 -9.99 11.82
CA PHE A 40 -1.06 -9.98 11.79
C PHE A 40 -0.57 -8.54 11.85
N ARG A 41 0.37 -8.25 12.74
CA ARG A 41 1.06 -6.98 12.81
C ARG A 41 2.55 -7.19 12.66
N ILE A 42 3.21 -6.24 12.03
CA ILE A 42 4.67 -6.16 11.98
C ILE A 42 5.13 -4.72 12.15
N SER A 43 6.11 -4.53 13.01
CA SER A 43 6.89 -3.29 13.16
C SER A 43 8.35 -3.58 12.86
N ALA A 44 9.06 -2.60 12.32
CA ALA A 44 10.48 -2.72 12.00
C ALA A 44 11.27 -1.56 12.58
N TYR A 45 12.38 -1.87 13.25
CA TYR A 45 13.23 -0.90 13.93
C TYR A 45 14.66 -1.05 13.44
N LYS A 46 15.32 0.08 13.17
CA LYS A 46 16.71 0.15 12.72
C LYS A 46 17.56 0.90 13.74
N ASP A 47 18.77 0.41 13.99
CA ASP A 47 19.75 1.05 14.87
C ASP A 47 21.11 1.20 14.17
N GLU A 48 22.05 1.93 14.77
CA GLU A 48 23.43 2.03 14.27
C GLU A 48 24.24 0.76 14.55
N ALA A 49 23.86 -0.02 15.57
CA ALA A 49 24.51 -1.27 15.92
C ALA A 49 24.28 -2.34 14.85
N ALA A 50 25.37 -2.86 14.27
CA ALA A 50 25.33 -3.86 13.20
C ALA A 50 24.74 -5.23 13.61
N ASP A 51 24.54 -5.46 14.90
CA ASP A 51 23.95 -6.66 15.50
C ASP A 51 22.69 -6.35 16.32
N TYR A 52 22.04 -5.21 16.06
CA TYR A 52 20.82 -4.78 16.75
C TYR A 52 19.71 -5.83 16.73
N GLY A 53 19.42 -6.44 15.57
CA GLY A 53 18.41 -7.50 15.45
C GLY A 53 18.67 -8.68 16.41
N PRO A 54 19.86 -9.31 16.34
CA PRO A 54 20.28 -10.32 17.33
C PRO A 54 20.22 -9.85 18.79
N GLN A 55 20.58 -8.60 19.08
CA GLN A 55 20.48 -8.04 20.44
C GLN A 55 19.04 -7.95 20.93
N CYS A 56 18.09 -7.53 20.09
CA CYS A 56 16.66 -7.51 20.42
C CYS A 56 16.12 -8.90 20.76
N ILE A 57 16.51 -9.92 19.99
CA ILE A 57 16.13 -11.32 20.27
C ILE A 57 16.67 -11.76 21.64
N ALA A 58 17.96 -11.52 21.90
CA ALA A 58 18.59 -11.90 23.16
C ALA A 58 18.00 -11.16 24.36
N TYR A 59 17.65 -9.88 24.18
CA TYR A 59 16.99 -9.06 25.18
C TYR A 59 15.60 -9.61 25.51
N GLU A 60 14.76 -9.90 24.50
CA GLU A 60 13.42 -10.45 24.71
C GLU A 60 13.47 -11.80 25.45
N LEU A 61 14.39 -12.70 25.07
CA LEU A 61 14.59 -13.98 25.76
C LEU A 61 15.04 -13.83 27.22
N LYS A 62 15.72 -12.74 27.55
CA LYS A 62 16.23 -12.47 28.89
C LYS A 62 15.16 -11.83 29.79
N GLU A 63 14.39 -10.89 29.26
CA GLU A 63 13.41 -10.12 30.05
C GLU A 63 12.03 -10.80 30.10
N ASN A 64 11.62 -11.49 29.03
CA ASN A 64 10.35 -12.20 28.97
C ASN A 64 10.52 -13.68 29.28
N THR A 65 10.29 -14.06 30.53
CA THR A 65 10.40 -15.46 30.99
C THR A 65 9.42 -16.45 30.33
N SER A 66 8.38 -15.95 29.66
CA SER A 66 7.44 -16.79 28.90
C SER A 66 7.91 -17.07 27.47
N SER A 67 8.92 -16.33 27.00
CA SER A 67 9.44 -16.47 25.66
C SER A 67 10.38 -17.67 25.54
N ALA A 68 10.42 -18.25 24.34
CA ALA A 68 11.33 -19.32 23.99
C ALA A 68 11.91 -19.07 22.60
N LEU A 69 13.17 -19.47 22.41
CA LEU A 69 13.81 -19.40 21.10
C LEU A 69 13.19 -20.44 20.18
N VAL A 70 12.61 -19.99 19.08
CA VAL A 70 12.05 -20.83 18.01
C VAL A 70 12.64 -20.44 16.66
N LYS A 71 12.49 -21.32 15.68
CA LYS A 71 12.95 -21.05 14.31
C LYS A 71 11.75 -21.01 13.36
N VAL A 72 11.59 -19.89 12.65
CA VAL A 72 10.55 -19.68 11.64
C VAL A 72 11.22 -19.41 10.29
N GLY A 73 11.33 -20.46 9.46
CA GLY A 73 12.11 -20.38 8.22
C GLY A 73 13.59 -20.19 8.51
N LYS A 74 14.17 -19.09 8.00
CA LYS A 74 15.55 -18.72 8.31
C LYS A 74 15.69 -17.95 9.64
N TRP A 75 14.58 -17.42 10.16
CA TRP A 75 14.56 -16.49 11.27
C TRP A 75 14.63 -17.22 12.61
N ASP A 76 15.56 -16.81 13.46
CA ASP A 76 15.55 -17.14 14.87
C ASP A 76 14.69 -16.10 15.58
N CYS A 77 13.71 -16.54 16.36
CA CYS A 77 12.70 -15.68 16.97
C CYS A 77 12.61 -15.95 18.47
N ALA A 78 12.55 -14.90 19.29
CA ALA A 78 12.03 -14.98 20.63
C ALA A 78 10.50 -15.02 20.54
N TYR A 79 9.90 -16.17 20.81
CA TYR A 79 8.46 -16.39 20.68
C TYR A 79 7.78 -16.51 22.03
N SER A 80 6.70 -15.77 22.22
CA SER A 80 5.80 -15.90 23.36
C SER A 80 4.34 -15.92 22.89
N ALA A 81 3.43 -16.29 23.79
CA ALA A 81 2.01 -16.24 23.51
C ALA A 81 1.22 -15.94 24.77
N GLU A 82 0.24 -15.05 24.65
CA GLU A 82 -0.60 -14.60 25.74
C GLU A 82 -2.07 -14.81 25.40
N THR A 83 -2.83 -15.36 26.34
CA THR A 83 -4.27 -15.58 26.19
C THR A 83 -5.03 -14.57 27.05
N PHE A 84 -5.95 -13.84 26.42
CA PHE A 84 -6.74 -12.81 27.08
C PHE A 84 -8.21 -12.93 26.67
N GLN A 85 -9.06 -12.16 27.33
CA GLN A 85 -10.49 -12.09 27.04
C GLN A 85 -10.86 -10.65 26.71
N GLU A 86 -11.58 -10.46 25.61
CA GLU A 86 -12.10 -9.17 25.17
C GLU A 86 -13.58 -9.35 24.78
N GLU A 87 -14.44 -8.51 25.35
CA GLU A 87 -15.90 -8.58 25.16
C GLU A 87 -16.50 -9.98 25.37
N GLY A 88 -15.95 -10.74 26.31
CA GLY A 88 -16.39 -12.11 26.61
C GLY A 88 -15.82 -13.19 25.69
N THR A 89 -15.12 -12.83 24.62
CA THR A 89 -14.47 -13.76 23.68
C THR A 89 -13.01 -13.96 24.06
N TRP A 90 -12.53 -15.20 23.96
CA TRP A 90 -11.15 -15.55 24.28
C TRP A 90 -10.28 -15.50 23.04
N TYR A 91 -9.12 -14.84 23.16
CA TYR A 91 -8.13 -14.70 22.11
C TYR A 91 -6.76 -15.16 22.60
N THR A 92 -5.89 -15.47 21.64
CA THR A 92 -4.46 -15.69 21.88
C THR A 92 -3.69 -14.77 20.95
N THR A 93 -2.82 -13.93 21.52
CA THR A 93 -1.82 -13.18 20.76
C THR A 93 -0.51 -13.93 20.80
N HIS A 94 -0.02 -14.30 19.62
CA HIS A 94 1.30 -14.85 19.41
C HIS A 94 2.26 -13.71 19.09
N ILE A 95 3.46 -13.70 19.67
CA ILE A 95 4.44 -12.63 19.50
C ILE A 95 5.77 -13.25 19.09
N TRP A 96 6.43 -12.66 18.10
CA TRP A 96 7.77 -13.01 17.66
C TRP A 96 8.62 -11.75 17.56
N VAL A 97 9.69 -11.70 18.34
CA VAL A 97 10.78 -10.74 18.14
C VAL A 97 11.87 -11.44 17.33
N THR A 98 12.25 -10.88 16.20
CA THR A 98 13.31 -11.40 15.32
C THR A 98 14.11 -10.26 14.70
N GLY A 99 15.19 -10.56 13.99
CA GLY A 99 16.05 -9.54 13.39
C GLY A 99 17.34 -10.12 12.83
N GLU A 100 17.95 -9.39 11.91
CA GLU A 100 19.23 -9.72 11.29
C GLU A 100 19.96 -8.41 10.99
N GLY A 101 21.24 -8.34 11.33
CA GLY A 101 22.02 -7.13 11.17
C GLY A 101 21.54 -6.00 12.09
N ASP A 102 21.39 -4.81 11.50
CA ASP A 102 20.95 -3.57 12.14
C ASP A 102 19.42 -3.41 12.22
N LEU A 103 18.66 -4.42 11.79
CA LEU A 103 17.19 -4.42 11.77
C LEU A 103 16.60 -5.44 12.75
N SER A 104 15.61 -4.97 13.51
CA SER A 104 14.75 -5.76 14.40
C SER A 104 13.30 -5.69 13.91
N PHE A 105 12.56 -6.77 14.11
CA PHE A 105 11.15 -6.91 13.79
C PHE A 105 10.38 -7.40 15.00
N GLU A 106 9.27 -6.75 15.29
CA GLU A 106 8.27 -7.23 16.23
C GLU A 106 7.03 -7.64 15.43
N CYS A 107 6.74 -8.93 15.42
CA CYS A 107 5.55 -9.49 14.77
C CYS A 107 4.57 -9.95 15.84
N SER A 108 3.29 -9.65 15.66
CA SER A 108 2.24 -10.24 16.48
C SER A 108 1.12 -10.82 15.64
N PHE A 109 0.44 -11.84 16.17
CA PHE A 109 -0.71 -12.45 15.53
C PHE A 109 -1.79 -12.77 16.55
N THR A 110 -2.89 -12.02 16.50
CA THR A 110 -4.04 -12.24 17.38
C THR A 110 -5.09 -13.08 16.68
N VAL A 111 -5.45 -14.20 17.29
CA VAL A 111 -6.47 -15.15 16.81
C VAL A 111 -7.44 -15.52 17.93
N SER A 112 -8.60 -16.08 17.59
CA SER A 112 -9.43 -16.77 18.59
C SER A 112 -8.60 -17.80 19.35
N LYS A 113 -8.88 -18.00 20.64
CA LYS A 113 -8.18 -18.99 21.45
C LYS A 113 -8.24 -20.38 20.80
N GLY A 114 -7.07 -20.98 20.58
CA GLY A 114 -6.92 -22.26 19.87
C GLY A 114 -6.93 -22.15 18.34
N GLY A 115 -6.95 -20.93 17.80
CA GLY A 115 -6.80 -20.65 16.37
C GLY A 115 -5.42 -21.02 15.84
N ASP A 116 -5.35 -21.20 14.52
CA ASP A 116 -4.13 -21.60 13.85
C ASP A 116 -3.19 -20.40 13.66
N LYS A 117 -1.98 -20.48 14.21
CA LYS A 117 -0.94 -19.46 14.05
C LYS A 117 -0.10 -19.62 12.78
N HIS A 118 -0.28 -20.73 12.05
CA HIS A 118 0.50 -21.04 10.85
C HIS A 118 0.50 -19.93 9.79
N PRO A 119 -0.60 -19.20 9.52
CA PRO A 119 -0.57 -18.07 8.59
C PRO A 119 0.48 -17.01 8.93
N ALA A 120 0.65 -16.67 10.21
CA ALA A 120 1.66 -15.72 10.65
C ALA A 120 3.08 -16.28 10.52
N GLU A 121 3.29 -17.57 10.80
CA GLU A 121 4.59 -18.22 10.62
C GLU A 121 5.01 -18.25 9.13
N GLU A 122 4.06 -18.42 8.20
CA GLU A 122 4.34 -18.32 6.77
C GLU A 122 4.64 -16.89 6.31
N ILE A 123 3.95 -15.89 6.87
CA ILE A 123 4.29 -14.48 6.63
C ILE A 123 5.73 -14.19 7.11
N ILE A 124 6.07 -14.57 8.35
CA ILE A 124 7.41 -14.38 8.92
C ILE A 124 8.46 -15.16 8.09
N ARG A 125 8.16 -16.38 7.65
CA ARG A 125 9.06 -17.19 6.81
C ARG A 125 9.43 -16.47 5.52
N SER A 126 8.48 -15.75 4.93
CA SER A 126 8.65 -15.01 3.67
C SER A 126 9.41 -13.68 3.84
N LEU A 127 9.60 -13.20 5.08
CA LEU A 127 10.22 -11.92 5.37
C LEU A 127 11.65 -11.85 4.80
N GLN A 128 11.93 -10.76 4.08
CA GLN A 128 13.23 -10.44 3.51
C GLN A 128 13.64 -9.02 3.88
N ILE A 129 14.86 -8.87 4.39
CA ILE A 129 15.51 -7.56 4.50
C ILE A 129 15.96 -7.13 3.12
N ARG A 130 15.66 -5.87 2.79
CA ARG A 130 16.10 -5.22 1.57
C ARG A 130 17.22 -4.25 1.92
N LYS A 131 18.34 -4.37 1.19
CA LYS A 131 19.54 -3.58 1.48
C LYS A 131 19.47 -2.23 0.82
N GLU A 132 19.78 -1.18 1.58
CA GLU A 132 19.96 0.16 1.03
C GLU A 132 21.02 0.18 -0.08
N GLY A 133 20.79 1.00 -1.09
CA GLY A 133 21.70 1.14 -2.24
C GLY A 133 21.67 -0.02 -3.24
N VAL A 134 20.93 -1.10 -2.97
CA VAL A 134 20.69 -2.15 -3.96
C VAL A 134 19.55 -1.73 -4.88
N SER A 135 19.82 -1.68 -6.19
CA SER A 135 18.78 -1.44 -7.18
C SER A 135 17.87 -2.66 -7.25
N HIS A 136 16.59 -2.40 -7.03
CA HIS A 136 15.54 -3.37 -7.26
C HIS A 136 14.80 -3.02 -8.56
N PRO A 137 14.30 -4.03 -9.29
CA PRO A 137 13.46 -3.78 -10.45
C PRO A 137 12.19 -3.03 -10.04
N ARG A 138 11.49 -2.45 -11.01
CA ARG A 138 10.15 -1.89 -10.81
C ARG A 138 9.23 -2.99 -10.28
N GLU A 139 8.57 -2.73 -9.16
CA GLU A 139 7.62 -3.64 -8.53
C GLU A 139 6.25 -2.98 -8.41
N ILE A 140 5.20 -3.77 -8.57
CA ILE A 140 3.82 -3.36 -8.40
C ILE A 140 3.24 -4.27 -7.30
N ILE A 141 2.74 -3.65 -6.24
CA ILE A 141 2.15 -4.36 -5.11
C ILE A 141 0.73 -3.81 -4.87
N PRO A 142 -0.13 -4.57 -4.18
CA PRO A 142 -1.40 -4.01 -3.68
C PRO A 142 -1.17 -2.68 -2.99
N ILE A 143 -2.09 -1.74 -3.21
CA ILE A 143 -1.94 -0.40 -2.65
C ILE A 143 -1.78 -0.46 -1.13
N ARG A 144 -0.78 0.26 -0.61
CA ARG A 144 -0.56 0.37 0.83
C ARG A 144 -1.47 1.43 1.43
N VAL A 145 -1.76 1.30 2.72
CA VAL A 145 -2.51 2.31 3.49
C VAL A 145 -1.91 3.71 3.35
N LEU A 146 -0.58 3.81 3.26
CA LEU A 146 0.13 5.07 3.01
C LEU A 146 -0.33 5.74 1.71
N GLU A 147 -0.28 5.02 0.59
CA GLU A 147 -0.71 5.56 -0.71
C GLU A 147 -2.23 5.74 -0.80
N ILE A 148 -3.04 4.94 -0.08
CA ILE A 148 -4.48 5.20 0.06
C ILE A 148 -4.69 6.59 0.67
N GLY A 149 -3.94 6.92 1.73
CA GLY A 149 -3.96 8.25 2.35
C GLY A 149 -3.60 9.38 1.38
N GLU A 150 -2.59 9.17 0.54
CA GLU A 150 -2.20 10.12 -0.52
C GLU A 150 -3.32 10.33 -1.55
N VAL A 151 -3.90 9.23 -2.04
CA VAL A 151 -5.01 9.25 -3.01
C VAL A 151 -6.21 10.00 -2.44
N ASN A 152 -6.61 9.67 -1.21
CA ASN A 152 -7.75 10.31 -0.54
C ASN A 152 -7.52 11.82 -0.35
N THR A 153 -6.34 12.21 0.14
CA THR A 153 -5.99 13.62 0.35
C THR A 153 -6.02 14.42 -0.96
N ALA A 154 -5.44 13.85 -2.01
CA ALA A 154 -5.41 14.47 -3.34
C ALA A 154 -6.81 14.58 -3.95
N PHE A 155 -7.62 13.53 -3.81
CA PHE A 155 -9.01 13.50 -4.26
C PHE A 155 -9.88 14.55 -3.57
N GLU A 156 -9.82 14.62 -2.24
CA GLU A 156 -10.58 15.61 -1.45
C GLU A 156 -10.20 17.05 -1.82
N TRP A 157 -8.92 17.30 -2.02
CA TRP A 157 -8.44 18.60 -2.48
C TRP A 157 -9.00 18.96 -3.86
N ALA A 158 -8.98 18.02 -4.81
CA ALA A 158 -9.47 18.24 -6.17
C ALA A 158 -10.98 18.46 -6.18
N SER A 159 -11.74 17.61 -5.50
CA SER A 159 -13.19 17.71 -5.33
C SER A 159 -13.59 19.06 -4.74
N THR A 160 -12.93 19.47 -3.64
CA THR A 160 -13.16 20.77 -3.00
C THR A 160 -12.85 21.94 -3.94
N THR A 161 -11.74 21.84 -4.68
CA THR A 161 -11.32 22.87 -5.63
C THR A 161 -12.31 23.04 -6.77
N ILE A 162 -12.77 21.92 -7.36
CA ILE A 162 -13.76 21.91 -8.43
C ILE A 162 -15.08 22.49 -7.94
N LYS A 163 -15.55 22.08 -6.76
CA LYS A 163 -16.76 22.60 -6.13
C LYS A 163 -16.70 24.11 -5.91
N LYS A 164 -15.56 24.63 -5.41
CA LYS A 164 -15.38 26.07 -5.19
C LYS A 164 -15.37 26.88 -6.49
N GLN A 165 -14.86 26.32 -7.59
CA GLN A 165 -14.74 27.06 -8.85
C GLN A 165 -15.98 26.97 -9.73
N LEU A 166 -16.65 25.82 -9.74
CA LEU A 166 -17.76 25.53 -10.65
C LEU A 166 -19.13 25.47 -9.95
N THR A 167 -19.16 25.47 -8.61
CA THR A 167 -20.39 25.26 -7.81
C THR A 167 -21.09 23.94 -8.18
N LYS A 168 -20.29 22.93 -8.53
CA LYS A 168 -20.73 21.58 -8.86
C LYS A 168 -20.16 20.60 -7.86
N ASP A 169 -20.96 19.64 -7.43
CA ASP A 169 -20.45 18.49 -6.69
C ASP A 169 -19.63 17.60 -7.64
N PHE A 170 -18.66 16.89 -7.07
CA PHE A 170 -17.77 16.00 -7.80
C PHE A 170 -17.96 14.59 -7.27
N THR A 171 -18.45 13.70 -8.12
CA THR A 171 -18.86 12.32 -7.76
C THR A 171 -17.90 11.27 -8.28
N ALA A 172 -16.83 11.69 -8.96
CA ALA A 172 -15.91 10.81 -9.67
C ALA A 172 -16.60 9.92 -10.71
N SER A 173 -17.58 10.49 -11.43
CA SER A 173 -18.22 9.86 -12.60
C SER A 173 -17.56 10.30 -13.90
N GLU A 174 -17.83 9.60 -15.02
CA GLU A 174 -17.35 10.02 -16.36
C GLU A 174 -17.75 11.46 -16.69
N SER A 175 -18.94 11.91 -16.24
CA SER A 175 -19.42 13.27 -16.48
C SER A 175 -18.58 14.35 -15.80
N ASP A 176 -17.86 13.98 -14.73
CA ASP A 176 -17.00 14.89 -13.97
C ASP A 176 -15.66 15.17 -14.67
N ILE A 177 -15.32 14.45 -15.74
CA ILE A 177 -14.13 14.74 -16.56
C ILE A 177 -14.16 16.18 -17.10
N ASP A 178 -15.34 16.66 -17.52
CA ASP A 178 -15.50 18.04 -18.00
C ASP A 178 -15.28 19.07 -16.90
N SER A 179 -15.65 18.73 -15.66
CA SER A 179 -15.42 19.57 -14.49
C SER A 179 -13.93 19.71 -14.18
N ILE A 180 -13.16 18.61 -14.22
CA ILE A 180 -11.70 18.68 -14.06
C ILE A 180 -11.08 19.52 -15.18
N GLN A 181 -11.45 19.24 -16.43
CA GLN A 181 -10.92 19.93 -17.61
C GLN A 181 -11.17 21.44 -17.55
N GLN A 182 -12.40 21.86 -17.21
CA GLN A 182 -12.76 23.28 -17.10
C GLN A 182 -11.91 24.02 -16.04
N VAL A 183 -11.61 23.35 -14.93
CA VAL A 183 -10.79 23.93 -13.85
C VAL A 183 -9.31 24.00 -14.26
N MET A 184 -8.79 22.98 -14.93
CA MET A 184 -7.44 22.97 -15.50
C MET A 184 -7.26 24.10 -16.53
N ASP A 185 -8.24 24.30 -17.40
CA ASP A 185 -8.20 25.28 -18.48
C ASP A 185 -8.56 26.72 -18.04
N SER A 186 -8.93 26.90 -16.77
CA SER A 186 -9.34 28.21 -16.22
C SER A 186 -8.25 29.27 -16.20
N GLY A 187 -6.99 28.87 -16.42
CA GLY A 187 -5.81 29.74 -16.29
C GLY A 187 -5.45 30.10 -14.84
N ARG A 188 -6.14 29.54 -13.84
CA ARG A 188 -5.90 29.84 -12.42
C ARG A 188 -4.71 29.08 -11.83
N PHE A 189 -4.35 27.94 -12.42
CA PHE A 189 -3.24 27.11 -11.96
C PHE A 189 -2.01 27.33 -12.82
N GLN A 190 -0.89 27.60 -12.17
CA GLN A 190 0.38 27.82 -12.86
C GLN A 190 1.13 26.50 -13.02
N THR A 191 1.97 26.38 -14.04
CA THR A 191 2.69 25.14 -14.37
C THR A 191 3.73 24.72 -13.33
N GLN A 192 4.08 25.56 -12.35
CA GLN A 192 4.93 25.19 -11.22
C GLN A 192 4.14 24.68 -10.00
N GLN A 193 2.82 24.80 -10.00
CA GLN A 193 1.96 24.29 -8.92
C GLN A 193 1.76 22.78 -9.08
N ARG A 194 2.84 22.02 -9.00
CA ARG A 194 2.90 20.57 -9.25
C ARG A 194 1.77 19.80 -8.54
N MET A 195 1.61 20.00 -7.24
CA MET A 195 0.59 19.30 -6.44
C MET A 195 -0.83 19.51 -6.98
N ALA A 196 -1.17 20.69 -7.51
CA ALA A 196 -2.50 20.92 -8.06
C ALA A 196 -2.76 20.03 -9.28
N TRP A 197 -1.78 19.93 -10.19
CA TRP A 197 -1.86 19.10 -11.39
C TRP A 197 -1.87 17.61 -11.06
N GLU A 198 -1.06 17.19 -10.11
CA GLU A 198 -1.06 15.79 -9.62
C GLU A 198 -2.40 15.43 -8.99
N ASN A 199 -2.99 16.32 -8.17
CA ASN A 199 -4.30 16.09 -7.57
C ASN A 199 -5.42 16.02 -8.60
N PHE A 200 -5.39 16.83 -9.66
CA PHE A 200 -6.31 16.66 -10.80
C PHE A 200 -6.12 15.31 -11.50
N GLY A 201 -4.87 14.85 -11.61
CA GLY A 201 -4.54 13.51 -12.07
C GLY A 201 -5.18 12.44 -11.19
N ILE A 202 -5.01 12.50 -9.87
CA ILE A 202 -5.62 11.53 -8.93
C ILE A 202 -7.16 11.54 -9.03
N ALA A 203 -7.79 12.72 -9.10
CA ALA A 203 -9.24 12.80 -9.29
C ALA A 203 -9.71 12.17 -10.61
N PHE A 204 -8.93 12.34 -11.68
CA PHE A 204 -9.16 11.64 -12.94
C PHE A 204 -8.95 10.12 -12.80
N GLY A 205 -7.94 9.69 -12.03
CA GLY A 205 -7.71 8.29 -11.70
C GLY A 205 -8.89 7.64 -10.96
N ALA A 206 -9.52 8.35 -10.04
CA ALA A 206 -10.73 7.88 -9.36
C ALA A 206 -11.91 7.66 -10.33
N ILE A 207 -12.05 8.52 -11.35
CA ILE A 207 -13.04 8.31 -12.41
C ILE A 207 -12.72 7.04 -13.20
N LEU A 208 -11.45 6.79 -13.54
CA LEU A 208 -11.05 5.57 -14.26
C LEU A 208 -11.41 4.30 -13.48
N VAL A 209 -11.14 4.27 -12.17
CA VAL A 209 -11.49 3.14 -11.30
C VAL A 209 -13.00 2.91 -11.24
N ASN A 210 -13.80 3.97 -11.14
CA ASN A 210 -15.25 3.86 -11.06
C ASN A 210 -15.89 3.42 -12.38
N GLU A 211 -15.32 3.83 -13.52
CA GLU A 211 -15.90 3.62 -14.86
C GLU A 211 -15.33 2.39 -15.59
N MET A 212 -14.25 1.78 -15.07
CA MET A 212 -13.57 0.64 -15.69
C MET A 212 -13.44 -0.52 -14.70
N GLU A 213 -14.35 -1.49 -14.80
CA GLU A 213 -14.30 -2.73 -14.00
C GLU A 213 -12.97 -3.45 -14.21
N GLY A 214 -12.27 -3.76 -13.10
CA GLY A 214 -10.94 -4.37 -13.13
C GLY A 214 -9.78 -3.39 -13.08
N MET A 215 -10.04 -2.07 -13.10
CA MET A 215 -9.03 -1.05 -12.81
C MET A 215 -8.92 -0.86 -11.30
N GLU A 216 -7.72 -1.08 -10.75
CA GLU A 216 -7.48 -1.01 -9.31
C GLU A 216 -6.30 -0.10 -8.97
N TRP A 217 -6.35 0.51 -7.79
CA TRP A 217 -5.21 1.23 -7.24
C TRP A 217 -4.13 0.26 -6.75
N VAL A 218 -2.88 0.57 -7.05
CA VAL A 218 -1.69 -0.18 -6.65
C VAL A 218 -0.60 0.77 -6.19
N THR A 219 0.38 0.25 -5.44
CA THR A 219 1.62 0.98 -5.16
C THR A 219 2.69 0.52 -6.15
N VAL A 220 3.30 1.48 -6.85
CA VAL A 220 4.47 1.24 -7.70
C VAL A 220 5.72 1.65 -6.94
N ILE A 221 6.70 0.74 -6.91
CA ILE A 221 8.01 0.98 -6.31
C ILE A 221 9.07 0.89 -7.42
N GLU A 222 9.72 2.01 -7.69
CA GLU A 222 10.76 2.13 -8.72
C GLU A 222 11.96 2.91 -8.15
N GLY A 223 12.98 2.17 -7.71
CA GLY A 223 14.16 2.75 -7.06
C GLY A 223 13.80 3.36 -5.72
N GLN A 224 13.82 4.69 -5.63
CA GLN A 224 13.46 5.47 -4.43
C GLN A 224 12.07 6.11 -4.54
N LYS A 225 11.36 5.87 -5.65
CA LYS A 225 10.01 6.39 -5.86
C LYS A 225 9.02 5.32 -5.45
N GLU A 226 8.11 5.71 -4.59
CA GLU A 226 6.96 4.93 -4.15
C GLU A 226 5.75 5.84 -4.39
N TYR A 227 4.76 5.38 -5.15
CA TYR A 227 3.63 6.22 -5.53
C TYR A 227 2.39 5.40 -5.91
N PRO A 228 1.17 5.97 -5.74
CA PRO A 228 -0.06 5.34 -6.20
C PRO A 228 -0.13 5.36 -7.72
N ALA A 229 -0.54 4.23 -8.29
CA ALA A 229 -0.82 4.08 -9.72
C ALA A 229 -2.09 3.25 -9.90
N LEU A 230 -2.56 3.15 -11.14
CA LEU A 230 -3.65 2.26 -11.53
C LEU A 230 -3.09 1.07 -12.30
N GLN A 231 -3.57 -0.13 -11.99
CA GLN A 231 -3.29 -1.34 -12.75
C GLN A 231 -4.62 -1.97 -13.18
N PHE A 232 -4.68 -2.41 -14.43
CA PHE A 232 -5.85 -3.10 -14.95
C PHE A 232 -5.66 -4.61 -14.86
N MET A 233 -6.52 -5.31 -14.11
CA MET A 233 -6.61 -6.79 -14.05
C MET A 233 -5.27 -7.50 -13.83
N CYS A 234 -4.41 -6.97 -12.96
CA CYS A 234 -3.05 -7.47 -12.72
C CYS A 234 -2.17 -7.59 -14.00
N SER A 235 -2.50 -6.86 -15.07
CA SER A 235 -1.76 -6.86 -16.34
C SER A 235 -0.59 -5.87 -16.35
N ASP A 236 0.17 -5.84 -17.45
CA ASP A 236 1.24 -4.86 -17.66
C ASP A 236 0.70 -3.43 -17.93
N MET A 237 -0.62 -3.27 -18.10
CA MET A 237 -1.24 -1.96 -18.23
C MET A 237 -1.25 -1.26 -16.87
N VAL A 238 -0.29 -0.35 -16.70
CA VAL A 238 -0.12 0.45 -15.48
C VAL A 238 -0.02 1.91 -15.84
N LEU A 239 -0.83 2.73 -15.16
CA LEU A 239 -0.94 4.16 -15.39
C LEU A 239 -0.61 4.92 -14.10
N ASP A 240 0.24 5.94 -14.21
CA ASP A 240 0.40 6.97 -13.18
C ASP A 240 -0.49 8.17 -13.55
N PRO A 241 -1.69 8.31 -12.95
CA PRO A 241 -2.62 9.36 -13.32
C PRO A 241 -2.13 10.75 -12.88
N ALA A 242 -1.37 10.84 -11.78
CA ALA A 242 -0.75 12.09 -11.34
C ALA A 242 0.30 12.57 -12.35
N ALA A 243 1.21 11.71 -12.77
CA ALA A 243 2.22 12.04 -13.78
C ALA A 243 1.65 12.26 -15.17
N LEU A 244 0.52 11.63 -15.53
CA LEU A 244 -0.17 11.87 -16.81
C LEU A 244 -0.55 13.35 -16.95
N VAL A 245 -1.18 13.92 -15.93
CA VAL A 245 -1.64 15.32 -15.95
C VAL A 245 -0.46 16.27 -15.73
N TRP A 246 0.33 16.03 -14.67
CA TRP A 246 1.48 16.87 -14.34
C TRP A 246 2.51 16.91 -15.47
N GLY A 247 2.82 15.77 -16.09
CA GLY A 247 3.82 15.65 -17.14
C GLY A 247 3.50 16.49 -18.39
N LYS A 248 2.21 16.67 -18.70
CA LYS A 248 1.75 17.55 -19.79
C LYS A 248 1.82 19.02 -19.37
N ALA A 249 1.29 19.35 -18.19
CA ALA A 249 1.30 20.71 -17.67
C ALA A 249 2.72 21.28 -17.56
N LYS A 250 3.67 20.49 -17.01
CA LYS A 250 5.09 20.86 -16.88
C LYS A 250 5.74 21.21 -18.23
N LYS A 251 5.30 20.56 -19.31
CA LYS A 251 5.83 20.79 -20.67
C LYS A 251 5.07 21.88 -21.44
N GLY A 252 4.04 22.48 -20.83
CA GLY A 252 3.14 23.41 -21.53
C GLY A 252 2.33 22.75 -22.65
N LEU A 253 2.13 21.43 -22.58
CA LEU A 253 1.35 20.70 -23.57
C LEU A 253 -0.12 20.62 -23.14
N PRO A 254 -1.07 20.65 -24.08
CA PRO A 254 -2.48 20.48 -23.77
C PRO A 254 -2.75 19.10 -23.15
N CYS A 255 -3.61 19.07 -22.14
CA CYS A 255 -4.07 17.84 -21.51
C CYS A 255 -5.58 17.71 -21.71
N ASP A 256 -5.99 16.96 -22.74
CA ASP A 256 -7.39 16.61 -22.99
C ASP A 256 -7.75 15.31 -22.27
N LEU A 257 -8.41 15.43 -21.13
CA LEU A 257 -8.78 14.29 -20.28
C LEU A 257 -9.82 13.37 -20.93
N LYS A 258 -10.71 13.89 -21.78
CA LYS A 258 -11.69 13.05 -22.51
C LYS A 258 -10.99 12.15 -23.52
N SER A 259 -9.99 12.69 -24.22
CA SER A 259 -9.20 11.90 -25.16
C SER A 259 -8.35 10.86 -24.44
N GLU A 260 -7.75 11.19 -23.29
CA GLU A 260 -7.04 10.21 -22.46
C GLU A 260 -7.97 9.13 -21.92
N PHE A 261 -9.15 9.48 -21.42
CA PHE A 261 -10.14 8.51 -20.94
C PHE A 261 -10.51 7.49 -22.01
N ARG A 262 -10.84 7.95 -23.23
CA ARG A 262 -11.17 7.05 -24.35
C ARG A 262 -9.99 6.17 -24.75
N LYS A 263 -8.76 6.70 -24.68
CA LYS A 263 -7.55 5.94 -25.00
C LYS A 263 -7.33 4.82 -23.97
N ILE A 264 -7.36 5.17 -22.68
CA ILE A 264 -7.17 4.22 -21.58
C ILE A 264 -8.27 3.16 -21.61
N LYS A 265 -9.53 3.54 -21.87
CA LYS A 265 -10.64 2.58 -22.02
C LYS A 265 -10.37 1.54 -23.11
N ARG A 266 -9.90 1.96 -24.28
CA ARG A 266 -9.56 1.04 -25.38
C ARG A 266 -8.38 0.13 -25.04
N GLU A 267 -7.39 0.64 -24.31
CA GLU A 267 -6.26 -0.16 -23.84
C GLU A 267 -6.74 -1.24 -22.86
N ALA A 268 -7.63 -0.90 -21.93
CA ALA A 268 -8.24 -1.85 -21.00
C ALA A 268 -9.10 -2.91 -21.73
N GLU A 269 -9.93 -2.49 -22.68
CA GLU A 269 -10.72 -3.40 -23.54
C GLU A 269 -9.81 -4.37 -24.32
N ALA A 270 -8.68 -3.90 -24.85
CA ALA A 270 -7.73 -4.76 -25.55
C ALA A 270 -7.08 -5.81 -24.62
N VAL A 271 -6.79 -5.45 -23.36
CA VAL A 271 -6.29 -6.41 -22.36
C VAL A 271 -7.35 -7.48 -22.06
N LEU A 272 -8.62 -7.10 -21.92
CA LEU A 272 -9.71 -8.07 -21.73
C LEU A 272 -9.83 -9.03 -22.92
N ASP A 273 -9.73 -8.52 -24.14
CA ASP A 273 -9.79 -9.34 -25.35
C ASP A 273 -8.64 -10.36 -25.41
N ASP A 274 -7.45 -9.99 -24.95
CA ASP A 274 -6.29 -10.89 -24.91
C ASP A 274 -6.38 -11.93 -23.79
N LEU A 275 -6.95 -11.59 -22.63
CA LEU A 275 -7.19 -12.54 -21.54
C LEU A 275 -8.27 -13.60 -21.87
N ASN A 276 -9.17 -13.29 -22.80
CA ASN A 276 -10.26 -14.18 -23.21
C ASN A 276 -9.92 -15.08 -24.40
N LYS A 277 -8.69 -15.01 -24.94
CA LYS A 277 -8.19 -15.89 -26.02
C LYS A 277 -7.49 -17.12 -25.46
#